data_AF-A0A6P3X5J4-F1
#
_entry.id   AF-A0A6P3X5J4-F1
#
_cell.length_a   1.000
_cell.length_b   1.000
_cell.length_c   1.000
_cell.angle_alpha   90.00
_cell.angle_beta   90.00
_cell.angle_gamma   90.00
#
_symmetry.space_group_name_H-M   'P 1'
#
loop_
_entity.id
_entity.type
_entity.pdbx_description
1 polymer ?
#
loop_
_entity_poly.entity_id
_entity_poly.type
_entity_poly.pdbx_seq_one_letter_code
_entity_poly.pdbx_strand_id
1 'polypeptide(L)'
;MQRKLHLQAQMKENETSIRETFETRERFEKDVVEKGVDSITGKIPAEKFVRCHRSYLINTEFIEECLKAADTIIGRTRLKATTTNIQKRKAMQQLKRRQELGEALRAVDFEQLDIENQDCIRKIDEKTQYMLEMKKIAGHHSIALTKHKRNLSNLMSTVNEVKAKIVFKKDEIVKLQSERATVNAEKEKTQMQLKSLMELMDNFSVPEVLDCIKIHRKLHELQNVHKRLLRQRKIQQITFKSSR
;
A
#
# COMPACT_ATOMS: atom_id res chain seq x y z
N MET A 1 -23.12 48.74 -55.88
CA MET A 1 -24.00 47.98 -56.80
C MET A 1 -25.45 47.95 -56.33
N GLN A 2 -25.75 47.64 -55.07
CA GLN A 2 -27.13 47.59 -54.54
C GLN A 2 -27.92 48.91 -54.65
N ARG A 3 -27.27 50.07 -54.42
CA ARG A 3 -27.92 51.40 -54.58
C ARG A 3 -28.44 51.66 -56.00
N LYS A 4 -27.68 51.25 -57.03
CA LYS A 4 -28.05 51.43 -58.44
C LYS A 4 -29.25 50.55 -58.83
N LEU A 5 -29.27 49.31 -58.34
CA LEU A 5 -30.40 48.39 -58.56
C LEU A 5 -31.67 48.86 -57.84
N HIS A 6 -31.55 49.41 -56.63
CA HIS A 6 -32.68 49.96 -55.89
C HIS A 6 -33.30 51.17 -56.61
N LEU A 7 -32.47 52.10 -57.10
CA LEU A 7 -32.95 53.26 -57.86
C LEU A 7 -33.63 52.84 -59.17
N GLN A 8 -33.11 51.83 -59.87
CA GLN A 8 -33.76 51.30 -61.08
C GLN A 8 -35.12 50.64 -60.79
N ALA A 9 -35.25 49.94 -59.66
CA ALA A 9 -36.53 49.37 -59.25
C ALA A 9 -37.55 50.48 -58.97
N GLN A 10 -37.15 51.52 -58.23
CA GLN A 10 -38.01 52.69 -57.95
C GLN A 10 -38.43 53.44 -59.20
N MET A 11 -37.53 53.60 -60.18
CA MET A 11 -37.88 54.23 -61.45
C MET A 11 -38.94 53.43 -62.22
N LYS A 12 -38.80 52.10 -62.28
CA LYS A 12 -39.79 51.24 -62.95
C LYS A 12 -41.15 51.24 -62.25
N GLU A 13 -41.15 51.27 -60.92
CA GLU A 13 -42.36 51.36 -60.12
C GLU A 13 -43.07 52.69 -60.37
N ASN A 14 -42.34 53.81 -60.37
CA ASN A 14 -42.89 55.12 -60.69
C ASN A 14 -43.42 55.21 -62.13
N GLU A 15 -42.71 54.68 -63.11
CA GLU A 15 -43.18 54.64 -64.51
C GLU A 15 -44.47 53.83 -64.66
N THR A 16 -44.60 52.74 -63.90
CA THR A 16 -45.81 51.91 -63.91
C THR A 16 -46.97 52.62 -63.23
N SER A 17 -46.73 53.23 -62.07
CA SER A 17 -47.73 54.02 -61.35
C SER A 17 -48.24 55.22 -62.17
N ILE A 18 -47.34 55.94 -62.87
CA ILE A 18 -47.73 57.05 -63.75
C ILE A 18 -48.65 56.53 -64.87
N ARG A 19 -48.26 55.45 -65.55
CA ARG A 19 -49.08 54.87 -66.63
C ARG A 19 -50.46 54.44 -66.15
N GLU A 20 -50.54 53.72 -65.03
CA GLU A 20 -51.81 53.29 -64.42
C GLU A 20 -52.70 54.48 -64.04
N THR A 21 -52.09 55.56 -63.52
CA THR A 21 -52.80 56.80 -63.19
C THR A 21 -53.39 57.45 -64.45
N PHE A 22 -52.63 57.50 -65.54
CA PHE A 22 -53.10 58.02 -66.82
C PHE A 22 -54.23 57.18 -67.41
N GLU A 23 -54.09 55.85 -67.43
CA GLU A 23 -55.14 54.96 -67.93
C GLU A 23 -56.42 55.04 -67.09
N THR A 24 -56.28 55.20 -65.78
CA THR A 24 -57.42 55.39 -64.87
C THR A 24 -58.11 56.72 -65.14
N ARG A 25 -57.33 57.80 -65.34
CA ARG A 25 -57.87 59.11 -65.71
C ARG A 25 -58.65 59.04 -67.02
N GLU A 26 -58.08 58.45 -68.07
CA GLU A 26 -58.77 58.33 -69.36
C GLU A 26 -60.07 57.51 -69.27
N ARG A 27 -60.07 56.42 -68.50
CA ARG A 27 -61.28 55.64 -68.25
C ARG A 27 -62.33 56.44 -67.51
N PHE A 28 -61.94 57.20 -66.49
CA PHE A 28 -62.84 58.07 -65.75
C PHE A 28 -63.44 59.17 -66.66
N GLU A 29 -62.60 59.81 -67.47
CA GLU A 29 -63.01 60.84 -68.43
C GLU A 29 -64.06 60.27 -69.41
N LYS A 30 -63.79 59.10 -70.02
CA LYS A 30 -64.71 58.47 -70.97
C LYS A 30 -66.01 57.98 -70.32
N ASP A 31 -65.93 57.26 -69.21
CA ASP A 31 -67.09 56.54 -68.67
C ASP A 31 -67.95 57.39 -67.71
N VAL A 32 -67.36 58.40 -67.07
CA VAL A 32 -68.05 59.27 -66.10
C VAL A 32 -68.29 60.67 -66.64
N VAL A 33 -67.34 61.26 -67.38
CA VAL A 33 -67.47 62.64 -67.88
C VAL A 33 -68.15 62.67 -69.25
N GLU A 34 -67.74 61.84 -70.21
CA GLU A 34 -68.32 61.85 -71.57
C GLU A 34 -69.64 61.06 -71.64
N LYS A 35 -69.65 59.79 -71.20
CA LYS A 35 -70.85 58.91 -71.24
C LYS A 35 -71.77 59.06 -70.01
N GLY A 36 -71.28 59.74 -68.96
CA GLY A 36 -72.00 59.87 -67.70
C GLY A 36 -72.98 61.03 -67.67
N VAL A 37 -72.74 62.09 -68.45
CA VAL A 37 -73.58 63.29 -68.53
C VAL A 37 -74.97 62.96 -69.06
N ASP A 38 -75.98 63.47 -68.38
CA ASP A 38 -77.37 63.36 -68.80
C ASP A 38 -77.65 64.37 -69.94
N SER A 39 -78.14 63.90 -71.08
CA SER A 39 -78.29 64.69 -72.30
C SER A 39 -79.28 65.85 -72.17
N ILE A 40 -80.12 65.84 -71.14
CA ILE A 40 -81.14 66.86 -70.89
C ILE A 40 -80.65 67.93 -69.91
N THR A 41 -79.90 67.56 -68.86
CA THR A 41 -79.48 68.50 -67.79
C THR A 41 -78.03 68.94 -67.89
N GLY A 42 -77.22 68.28 -68.73
CA GLY A 42 -75.79 68.58 -68.89
C GLY A 42 -74.96 68.28 -67.63
N LYS A 43 -75.54 67.64 -66.62
CA LYS A 43 -74.88 67.30 -65.35
C LYS A 43 -74.69 65.78 -65.26
N ILE A 44 -73.69 65.36 -64.49
CA ILE A 44 -73.42 63.94 -64.24
C ILE A 44 -74.28 63.50 -63.04
N PRO A 45 -75.15 62.47 -63.20
CA PRO A 45 -75.93 61.92 -62.09
C PRO A 45 -75.01 61.30 -61.02
N ALA A 46 -75.32 61.56 -59.75
CA ALA A 46 -74.52 61.09 -58.62
C ALA A 46 -74.35 59.56 -58.58
N GLU A 47 -75.36 58.80 -59.04
CA GLU A 47 -75.34 57.33 -59.04
C GLU A 47 -74.23 56.75 -59.95
N LYS A 48 -74.00 57.35 -61.14
CA LYS A 48 -72.94 56.88 -62.06
C LYS A 48 -71.55 57.13 -61.47
N PHE A 49 -71.35 58.29 -60.83
CA PHE A 49 -70.11 58.61 -60.12
C PHE A 49 -69.87 57.64 -58.95
N VAL A 50 -70.89 57.41 -58.11
CA VAL A 50 -70.82 56.47 -56.98
C VAL A 50 -70.53 55.04 -57.45
N ARG A 51 -71.11 54.59 -58.57
CA ARG A 51 -70.85 53.25 -59.12
C ARG A 51 -69.40 53.09 -59.60
N CYS A 52 -68.86 54.07 -60.31
CA CYS A 52 -67.45 54.07 -60.74
C CYS A 52 -66.52 54.06 -59.52
N HIS A 53 -66.78 54.95 -58.55
CA HIS A 53 -66.03 55.01 -57.30
C HIS A 53 -66.11 53.68 -56.52
N ARG A 54 -67.29 53.05 -56.46
CA ARG A 54 -67.49 51.75 -55.80
C ARG A 54 -66.74 50.63 -56.52
N SER A 55 -66.75 50.60 -57.85
CA SER A 55 -65.99 49.62 -58.63
C SER A 55 -64.48 49.78 -58.45
N TYR A 56 -63.98 51.02 -58.40
CA TYR A 56 -62.59 51.30 -58.10
C TYR A 56 -62.22 50.83 -56.68
N LEU A 57 -63.05 51.15 -55.69
CA LEU A 57 -62.85 50.74 -54.30
C LEU A 57 -62.79 49.21 -54.13
N ILE A 58 -63.68 48.47 -54.81
CA ILE A 58 -63.68 47.00 -54.80
C ILE A 58 -62.39 46.43 -55.42
N ASN A 59 -61.89 47.03 -56.52
CA ASN A 59 -60.64 46.59 -57.12
C ASN A 59 -59.44 46.87 -56.22
N THR A 60 -59.40 48.02 -55.53
CA THR A 60 -58.32 48.32 -54.58
C THR A 60 -58.31 47.37 -53.40
N GLU A 61 -59.49 47.03 -52.85
CA GLU A 61 -59.62 46.05 -51.77
C GLU A 61 -59.13 44.66 -52.19
N PHE A 62 -59.50 44.20 -53.39
CA PHE A 62 -59.04 42.92 -53.94
C PHE A 62 -57.52 42.86 -54.14
N ILE A 63 -56.92 43.93 -54.66
CA ILE A 63 -55.46 44.02 -54.85
C ILE A 63 -54.76 44.01 -53.49
N GLU A 64 -55.27 44.74 -52.50
CA GLU A 64 -54.72 44.72 -51.14
C GLU A 64 -54.77 43.32 -50.51
N GLU A 65 -55.87 42.59 -50.67
CA GLU A 65 -55.98 41.20 -50.20
C GLU A 65 -54.98 40.28 -50.90
N CYS A 66 -54.80 40.43 -52.21
CA CYS A 66 -53.79 39.69 -52.98
C CYS A 66 -52.37 39.99 -52.49
N LEU A 67 -52.06 41.26 -52.21
CA LEU A 67 -50.76 41.68 -51.67
C LEU A 67 -50.53 41.10 -50.26
N LYS A 68 -51.53 41.15 -49.37
CA LYS A 68 -51.45 40.54 -48.02
C LYS A 68 -51.20 39.03 -48.10
N ALA A 69 -51.86 38.33 -49.03
CA ALA A 69 -51.64 36.91 -49.27
C ALA A 69 -50.21 36.63 -49.80
N ALA A 70 -49.73 37.44 -50.74
CA ALA A 70 -48.37 37.35 -51.27
C ALA A 70 -47.32 37.57 -50.17
N ASP A 71 -47.48 38.60 -49.33
CA ASP A 71 -46.59 38.87 -48.19
C ASP A 71 -46.53 37.71 -47.20
N THR A 72 -47.67 37.07 -46.92
CA THR A 72 -47.73 35.88 -46.07
C THR A 72 -46.92 34.72 -46.67
N ILE A 73 -47.04 34.50 -47.99
CA ILE A 73 -46.27 33.48 -48.71
C ILE A 73 -44.78 33.80 -48.71
N ILE A 74 -44.40 35.05 -48.94
CA ILE A 74 -43.01 35.53 -48.90
C ILE A 74 -42.42 35.30 -47.51
N GLY A 75 -43.13 35.69 -46.46
CA GLY A 75 -42.71 35.50 -45.06
C GLY A 75 -42.47 34.02 -44.74
N ARG A 76 -43.41 33.14 -45.12
CA ARG A 76 -43.28 31.68 -44.97
C ARG A 76 -42.08 31.13 -45.73
N THR A 77 -41.88 31.59 -46.96
CA THR A 77 -40.78 31.12 -47.83
C THR A 77 -39.43 31.55 -47.27
N ARG A 78 -39.32 32.77 -46.76
CA ARG A 78 -38.11 33.29 -46.10
C ARG A 78 -37.75 32.47 -44.86
N LEU A 79 -38.73 32.14 -44.01
CA LEU A 79 -38.51 31.30 -42.82
C LEU A 79 -38.01 29.91 -43.22
N LYS A 80 -38.64 29.27 -44.20
CA LYS A 80 -38.20 27.97 -44.73
C LYS A 80 -36.76 28.04 -45.25
N ALA A 81 -36.43 29.06 -46.04
CA ALA A 81 -35.08 29.26 -46.57
C ALA A 81 -34.03 29.39 -45.46
N THR A 82 -34.32 30.15 -44.41
CA THR A 82 -33.43 30.28 -43.23
C THR A 82 -33.24 28.94 -42.53
N THR A 83 -34.32 28.21 -42.26
CA THR A 83 -34.26 26.89 -41.61
C THR A 83 -33.44 25.89 -42.42
N THR A 84 -33.68 25.80 -43.73
CA THR A 84 -32.91 24.92 -44.63
C THR A 84 -31.44 25.31 -44.67
N ASN A 85 -31.12 26.60 -44.67
CA ASN A 85 -29.73 27.06 -44.62
C ASN A 85 -29.03 26.67 -43.30
N ILE A 86 -29.72 26.75 -42.17
CA ILE A 86 -29.18 26.30 -40.87
C ILE A 86 -28.93 24.80 -40.90
N GLN A 87 -29.87 23.99 -41.40
CA GLN A 87 -29.72 22.55 -41.52
C GLN A 87 -28.56 22.17 -42.45
N LYS A 88 -28.43 22.84 -43.60
CA LYS A 88 -27.30 22.68 -44.52
C LYS A 88 -25.97 22.94 -43.82
N ARG A 89 -25.86 24.06 -43.08
CA ARG A 89 -24.64 24.39 -42.32
C ARG A 89 -24.30 23.32 -41.28
N LYS A 90 -25.30 22.82 -40.54
CA LYS A 90 -25.12 21.73 -39.57
C LYS A 90 -24.63 20.43 -40.24
N ALA A 91 -25.25 20.05 -41.37
CA ALA A 91 -24.85 18.86 -42.11
C ALA A 91 -23.41 18.98 -42.65
N MET A 92 -23.03 20.15 -43.19
CA MET A 92 -21.66 20.41 -43.64
C MET A 92 -20.64 20.33 -42.49
N GLN A 93 -20.95 20.88 -41.32
CA GLN A 93 -20.09 20.77 -40.13
C GLN A 93 -19.95 19.32 -39.66
N GLN A 94 -21.03 18.55 -39.68
CA GLN A 94 -20.99 17.13 -39.33
C GLN A 94 -20.15 16.33 -40.33
N LEU A 95 -20.27 16.62 -41.63
CA LEU A 95 -19.45 15.99 -42.67
C LEU A 95 -17.97 16.31 -42.47
N LYS A 96 -17.62 17.58 -42.21
CA LYS A 96 -16.24 18.00 -41.94
C LYS A 96 -15.65 17.26 -40.75
N ARG A 97 -16.37 17.18 -39.62
CA ARG A 97 -15.93 16.42 -38.45
C ARG A 97 -15.75 14.93 -38.75
N ARG A 98 -16.64 14.33 -39.55
CA ARG A 98 -16.52 12.92 -39.95
C ARG A 98 -15.34 12.68 -40.88
N GLN A 99 -15.02 13.63 -41.76
CA GLN A 99 -13.84 13.56 -42.61
C GLN A 99 -12.56 13.70 -41.79
N GLU A 100 -12.50 14.66 -40.86
CA GLU A 100 -11.37 14.82 -39.93
C GLU A 100 -11.15 13.57 -39.08
N LEU A 101 -12.23 12.95 -38.56
CA LEU A 101 -12.16 11.68 -37.82
C LEU A 101 -11.83 10.47 -38.70
N GLY A 102 -12.35 10.42 -39.93
CA GLY A 102 -12.13 9.32 -40.87
C GLY A 102 -10.76 9.35 -41.56
N GLU A 103 -10.16 10.54 -41.71
CA GLU A 103 -8.78 10.73 -42.15
C GLU A 103 -7.79 10.37 -41.03
N ALA A 104 -8.18 10.56 -39.76
CA ALA A 104 -7.42 10.15 -38.58
C ALA A 104 -7.54 8.66 -38.22
N LEU A 105 -8.49 7.92 -38.79
CA LEU A 105 -8.73 6.50 -38.51
C LEU A 105 -8.86 5.72 -39.81
N ARG A 106 -7.73 5.37 -40.42
CA ARG A 106 -7.69 4.44 -41.54
C ARG A 106 -7.78 3.01 -41.01
N ALA A 107 -8.31 2.09 -41.82
CA ALA A 107 -8.33 0.66 -41.50
C ALA A 107 -6.94 0.11 -41.10
N VAL A 108 -5.88 0.64 -41.73
CA VAL A 108 -4.48 0.34 -41.43
C VAL A 108 -4.09 0.72 -40.00
N ASP A 109 -4.65 1.79 -39.44
CA ASP A 109 -4.34 2.21 -38.06
C ASP A 109 -4.92 1.22 -37.04
N PHE A 110 -6.08 0.63 -37.34
CA PHE A 110 -6.66 -0.43 -36.50
C PHE A 110 -5.87 -1.73 -36.59
N GLU A 111 -5.41 -2.12 -37.79
CA GLU A 111 -4.53 -3.28 -37.97
C GLU A 111 -3.20 -3.08 -37.25
N GLN A 112 -2.61 -1.88 -37.35
CA GLN A 112 -1.39 -1.52 -36.63
C GLN A 112 -1.59 -1.60 -35.12
N LEU A 113 -2.70 -1.06 -34.60
CA LEU A 113 -3.02 -1.15 -33.18
C LEU A 113 -3.20 -2.61 -32.73
N ASP A 114 -3.81 -3.46 -33.55
CA ASP A 114 -3.97 -4.88 -33.22
C ASP A 114 -2.62 -5.60 -33.17
N ILE A 115 -1.73 -5.34 -34.13
CA ILE A 115 -0.36 -5.88 -34.14
C ILE A 115 0.41 -5.42 -32.89
N GLU A 116 0.35 -4.13 -32.56
CA GLU A 116 1.00 -3.58 -31.37
C GLU A 116 0.46 -4.18 -30.08
N ASN A 117 -0.86 -4.38 -30.01
CA ASN A 117 -1.50 -5.00 -28.85
C ASN A 117 -1.09 -6.47 -28.71
N GLN A 118 -1.07 -7.22 -29.81
CA GLN A 118 -0.58 -8.60 -29.82
C GLN A 118 0.90 -8.67 -29.39
N ASP A 119 1.75 -7.75 -29.84
CA ASP A 119 3.15 -7.70 -29.42
C ASP A 119 3.30 -7.36 -27.93
N CYS A 120 2.48 -6.44 -27.41
CA CYS A 120 2.41 -6.14 -25.98
C CYS A 120 2.00 -7.37 -25.16
N ILE A 121 0.97 -8.11 -25.60
CA ILE A 121 0.51 -9.33 -24.93
C ILE A 121 1.62 -10.38 -24.89
N ARG A 122 2.30 -10.63 -26.01
CA ARG A 122 3.44 -11.57 -26.04
C ARG A 122 4.54 -11.17 -25.04
N LYS A 123 4.92 -9.89 -25.01
CA LYS A 123 5.91 -9.37 -24.06
C LYS A 123 5.47 -9.53 -22.62
N ILE A 124 4.18 -9.30 -22.32
CA ILE A 124 3.62 -9.51 -20.99
C ILE A 124 3.70 -10.98 -20.60
N ASP A 125 3.37 -11.90 -21.50
CA ASP A 125 3.42 -13.34 -21.25
C ASP A 125 4.86 -13.82 -20.99
N GLU A 126 5.83 -13.38 -21.81
CA GLU A 126 7.25 -13.67 -21.62
C GLU A 126 7.75 -13.19 -20.24
N LYS A 127 7.42 -11.94 -19.87
CA LYS A 127 7.80 -11.38 -18.56
C LYS A 127 7.11 -12.11 -17.41
N THR A 128 5.87 -12.52 -17.59
CA THR A 128 5.11 -13.28 -16.59
C THR A 128 5.71 -14.66 -16.37
N GLN A 129 6.10 -15.37 -17.44
CA GLN A 129 6.79 -16.65 -17.34
C GLN A 129 8.13 -16.51 -16.63
N TYR A 130 8.94 -15.51 -17.00
CA TYR A 130 10.21 -15.23 -16.33
C TYR A 130 10.01 -14.93 -14.83
N MET A 131 9.03 -14.09 -14.48
CA MET A 131 8.69 -13.79 -13.09
C MET A 131 8.29 -15.05 -12.31
N LEU A 132 7.53 -15.96 -12.93
CA LEU A 132 7.12 -17.21 -12.31
C LEU A 132 8.33 -18.10 -11.99
N GLU A 133 9.28 -18.22 -12.92
CA GLU A 133 10.53 -18.96 -12.68
C GLU A 133 11.37 -18.33 -11.56
N MET A 134 11.51 -17.00 -11.56
CA MET A 134 12.19 -16.30 -10.47
C MET A 134 11.52 -16.53 -9.12
N LYS A 135 10.17 -16.56 -9.08
CA LYS A 135 9.40 -16.84 -7.86
C LYS A 135 9.65 -18.27 -7.36
N LYS A 136 9.74 -19.26 -8.26
CA LYS A 136 10.10 -20.65 -7.89
C LYS A 136 11.50 -20.69 -7.27
N ILE A 137 12.49 -20.08 -7.92
CA ILE A 137 13.88 -20.02 -7.44
C ILE A 137 13.94 -19.35 -6.05
N ALA A 138 13.31 -18.18 -5.89
CA ALA A 138 13.25 -17.48 -4.62
C ALA A 138 12.58 -18.32 -3.52
N GLY A 139 11.49 -19.01 -3.86
CA GLY A 139 10.80 -19.95 -2.95
C GLY A 139 11.72 -21.09 -2.51
N HIS A 140 12.42 -21.73 -3.44
CA HIS A 140 13.38 -22.80 -3.14
C HIS A 140 14.50 -22.32 -2.20
N HIS A 141 15.11 -21.18 -2.49
CA HIS A 141 16.16 -20.62 -1.63
C HIS A 141 15.63 -20.20 -0.25
N SER A 142 14.41 -19.67 -0.17
CA SER A 142 13.78 -19.32 1.10
C SER A 142 13.55 -20.55 1.99
N ILE A 143 13.09 -21.66 1.41
CA ILE A 143 12.92 -22.93 2.12
C ILE A 143 14.28 -23.46 2.60
N ALA A 144 15.29 -23.47 1.73
CA ALA A 144 16.65 -23.89 2.09
C ALA A 144 17.24 -23.03 3.22
N LEU A 145 17.09 -21.71 3.15
CA LEU A 145 17.53 -20.78 4.18
C LEU A 145 16.83 -21.06 5.52
N THR A 146 15.53 -21.30 5.49
CA THR A 146 14.75 -21.64 6.70
C THR A 146 15.24 -22.94 7.33
N LYS A 147 15.55 -23.95 6.51
CA LYS A 147 16.15 -25.21 6.97
C LYS A 147 17.52 -24.97 7.63
N HIS A 148 18.40 -24.21 6.99
CA HIS A 148 19.71 -23.88 7.56
C HIS A 148 19.60 -23.08 8.86
N LYS A 149 18.67 -22.12 8.94
CA LYS A 149 18.40 -21.35 10.17
C LYS A 149 17.96 -22.26 11.32
N ARG A 150 17.07 -23.23 11.06
CA ARG A 150 16.63 -24.21 12.07
C ARG A 150 17.80 -25.07 12.53
N ASN A 151 18.61 -25.58 11.61
CA ASN A 151 19.78 -26.39 11.95
C ASN A 151 20.79 -25.60 12.79
N LEU A 152 21.06 -24.35 12.43
CA LEU A 152 21.93 -23.47 13.19
C LEU A 152 21.38 -23.22 14.59
N SER A 153 20.08 -22.95 14.73
CA SER A 153 19.44 -22.78 16.04
C SER A 153 19.60 -24.02 16.91
N ASN A 154 19.39 -25.21 16.34
CA ASN A 154 19.56 -26.46 17.08
C ASN A 154 21.02 -26.66 17.53
N LEU A 155 21.98 -26.39 16.64
CA LEU A 155 23.41 -26.46 16.97
C LEU A 155 23.82 -25.44 18.03
N MET A 156 23.23 -24.24 18.00
CA MET A 156 23.45 -23.22 19.03
C MET A 156 22.96 -23.71 20.39
N SER A 157 21.78 -24.34 20.44
CA SER A 157 21.24 -24.92 21.67
C SER A 157 22.12 -26.05 22.21
N THR A 158 22.61 -26.96 21.37
CA THR A 158 23.50 -28.04 21.81
C THR A 158 24.84 -27.51 22.30
N VAL A 159 25.41 -26.49 21.63
CA VAL A 159 26.63 -25.82 22.10
C VAL A 159 26.42 -25.21 23.48
N ASN A 160 25.28 -24.56 23.71
CA ASN A 160 24.97 -23.97 25.02
C ASN A 160 24.80 -25.04 26.10
N GLU A 161 24.14 -26.15 25.79
CA GLU A 161 24.01 -27.30 26.70
C GLU A 161 25.37 -27.91 27.04
N VAL A 162 26.23 -28.11 26.05
CA VAL A 162 27.59 -28.62 26.25
C VAL A 162 28.42 -27.65 27.09
N LYS A 163 28.32 -26.33 26.85
CA LYS A 163 28.99 -25.33 27.69
C LYS A 163 28.53 -25.41 29.14
N ALA A 164 27.23 -25.55 29.39
CA ALA A 164 26.70 -25.72 30.74
C ALA A 164 27.23 -27.00 31.41
N LYS A 165 27.28 -28.12 30.67
CA LYS A 165 27.87 -29.38 31.16
C LYS A 165 29.36 -29.24 31.48
N ILE A 166 30.13 -28.50 30.66
CA ILE A 166 31.55 -28.24 30.91
C ILE A 166 31.72 -27.46 32.22
N VAL A 167 30.92 -26.41 32.44
CA VAL A 167 30.97 -25.62 33.69
C VAL A 167 30.63 -26.50 34.89
N PHE A 168 29.56 -27.30 34.80
CA PHE A 168 29.18 -28.24 35.84
C PHE A 168 30.29 -29.25 36.17
N LYS A 169 30.89 -29.87 35.13
CA LYS A 169 32.00 -30.81 35.33
C LYS A 169 33.26 -30.16 35.90
N LYS A 170 33.54 -28.90 35.56
CA LYS A 170 34.65 -28.15 36.18
C LYS A 170 34.41 -27.94 37.67
N ASP A 171 33.19 -27.57 38.08
CA ASP A 171 32.85 -27.43 39.51
C ASP A 171 32.94 -28.77 40.26
N GLU A 172 32.46 -29.86 39.65
CA GLU A 172 32.58 -31.22 40.20
C GLU A 172 34.05 -31.62 40.39
N ILE A 173 34.93 -31.30 39.44
CA ILE A 173 36.37 -31.56 39.56
C ILE A 173 36.97 -30.79 40.74
N VAL A 174 36.61 -29.51 40.93
CA VAL A 174 37.12 -28.69 42.05
C VAL A 174 36.69 -29.31 43.39
N LYS A 175 35.44 -29.75 43.52
CA LYS A 175 34.94 -30.44 44.72
C LYS A 175 35.71 -31.73 45.00
N LEU A 176 35.86 -32.59 44.00
CA LEU A 176 36.62 -33.84 44.13
C LEU A 176 38.09 -33.59 44.46
N GLN A 177 38.70 -32.52 43.95
CA GLN A 177 40.07 -32.14 44.31
C GLN A 177 40.19 -31.74 45.78
N SER A 178 39.21 -31.02 46.33
CA SER A 178 39.18 -30.66 47.75
C SER A 178 38.99 -31.88 48.66
N GLU A 179 38.09 -32.80 48.29
CA GLU A 179 37.87 -34.06 49.02
C GLU A 179 39.11 -34.97 48.94
N ARG A 180 39.76 -35.02 47.77
CA ARG A 180 41.03 -35.75 47.63
C ARG A 180 42.11 -35.18 48.54
N ALA A 181 42.18 -33.86 48.70
CA ALA A 181 43.13 -33.22 49.60
C ALA A 181 42.87 -33.59 51.07
N THR A 182 41.60 -33.60 51.51
CA THR A 182 41.24 -34.02 52.89
C THR A 182 41.56 -35.49 53.14
N VAL A 183 41.18 -36.38 52.21
CA VAL A 183 41.47 -37.82 52.32
C VAL A 183 42.99 -38.10 52.34
N ASN A 184 43.77 -37.37 51.53
CA ASN A 184 45.23 -37.50 51.56
C ASN A 184 45.83 -37.05 52.89
N ALA A 185 45.34 -35.95 53.48
CA ALA A 185 45.80 -35.49 54.79
C ALA A 185 45.48 -36.51 55.90
N GLU A 186 44.29 -37.12 55.87
CA GLU A 186 43.92 -38.20 56.79
C GLU A 186 44.77 -39.45 56.58
N LYS A 187 45.06 -39.82 55.33
CA LYS A 187 45.96 -40.92 54.99
C LYS A 187 47.38 -40.68 55.53
N GLU A 188 47.92 -39.47 55.39
CA GLU A 188 49.23 -39.13 55.94
C GLU A 188 49.23 -39.20 57.47
N LYS A 189 48.18 -38.67 58.13
CA LYS A 189 48.04 -38.75 59.58
C LYS A 189 47.99 -40.19 60.08
N THR A 190 47.18 -41.04 59.45
CA THR A 190 47.08 -42.47 59.80
C THR A 190 48.37 -43.23 59.51
N GLN A 191 49.10 -42.89 58.44
CA GLN A 191 50.44 -43.44 58.18
C GLN A 191 51.47 -43.02 59.23
N MET A 192 51.45 -41.76 59.69
CA MET A 192 52.32 -41.31 60.79
C MET A 192 52.00 -42.06 62.09
N GLN A 193 50.71 -42.23 62.42
CA GLN A 193 50.28 -43.01 63.58
C GLN A 193 50.73 -44.46 63.47
N LEU A 194 50.58 -45.10 62.31
CA LEU A 194 51.05 -46.47 62.07
C LEU A 194 52.56 -46.59 62.26
N LYS A 195 53.35 -45.68 61.68
CA LYS A 195 54.81 -45.65 61.87
C LYS A 195 55.19 -45.54 63.33
N SER A 196 54.55 -44.63 64.08
CA SER A 196 54.82 -44.46 65.52
C SER A 196 54.46 -45.71 66.34
N LEU A 197 53.39 -46.43 65.96
CA LEU A 197 53.02 -47.70 66.59
C LEU A 197 54.02 -48.82 66.26
N MET A 198 54.52 -48.88 65.02
CA MET A 198 55.56 -49.82 64.63
C MET A 198 56.86 -49.55 65.39
N GLU A 199 57.29 -48.28 65.48
CA GLU A 199 58.45 -47.88 66.29
C GLU A 199 58.25 -48.24 67.77
N LEU A 200 57.04 -48.03 68.32
CA LEU A 200 56.74 -48.44 69.68
C LEU A 200 56.83 -49.96 69.84
N MET A 201 56.31 -50.74 68.89
CA MET A 201 56.39 -52.21 68.90
C MET A 201 57.83 -52.71 68.78
N ASP A 202 58.65 -52.11 67.91
CA ASP A 202 60.05 -52.48 67.73
C ASP A 202 60.88 -52.16 68.98
N ASN A 203 60.56 -51.05 69.66
CA ASN A 203 61.17 -50.68 70.93
C ASN A 203 60.58 -51.44 72.14
N PHE A 204 59.41 -52.05 71.98
CA PHE A 204 58.75 -52.83 73.02
C PHE A 204 59.33 -54.23 73.07
N SER A 205 60.43 -54.37 73.80
CA SER A 205 60.96 -55.66 74.20
C SER A 205 60.23 -56.13 75.46
N VAL A 206 59.46 -57.22 75.36
CA VAL A 206 58.86 -57.88 76.53
C VAL A 206 60.02 -58.34 77.43
N PRO A 207 60.16 -57.81 78.65
CA PRO A 207 61.22 -58.24 79.54
C PRO A 207 61.10 -59.75 79.76
N GLU A 208 62.20 -60.48 79.55
CA GLU A 208 62.23 -61.91 79.81
C GLU A 208 61.76 -62.17 81.26
N VAL A 209 60.97 -63.23 81.46
CA VAL A 209 60.37 -63.55 82.77
C VAL A 209 61.42 -63.55 83.90
N LEU A 210 62.66 -63.94 83.58
CA LEU A 210 63.81 -63.91 84.47
C LEU A 210 64.18 -62.50 84.96
N ASP A 211 64.11 -61.47 84.11
CA ASP A 211 64.41 -60.09 84.50
C ASP A 211 63.29 -59.49 85.36
N CYS A 212 62.04 -59.86 85.10
CA CYS A 212 60.92 -59.52 85.99
C CYS A 212 61.11 -60.14 87.39
N ILE A 213 61.55 -61.42 87.45
CA ILE A 213 61.88 -62.10 88.71
C ILE A 213 63.08 -61.42 89.41
N LYS A 214 64.13 -61.01 88.68
CA LYS A 214 65.28 -60.28 89.27
C LYS A 214 64.87 -58.95 89.87
N ILE A 215 64.05 -58.16 89.17
CA ILE A 215 63.53 -56.89 89.68
C ILE A 215 62.67 -57.14 90.93
N HIS A 216 61.81 -58.15 90.90
CA HIS A 216 60.98 -58.51 92.06
C HIS A 216 61.80 -58.96 93.27
N ARG A 217 62.86 -59.74 93.04
CA ARG A 217 63.82 -60.15 94.07
C ARG A 217 64.54 -58.94 94.66
N LYS A 218 64.98 -58.00 93.82
CA LYS A 218 65.67 -56.77 94.27
C LYS A 218 64.74 -55.85 95.05
N LEU A 219 63.47 -55.75 94.64
CA LEU A 219 62.43 -55.06 95.39
C LEU A 219 62.23 -55.71 96.77
N HIS A 220 62.19 -57.04 96.84
CA HIS A 220 62.06 -57.78 98.09
C HIS A 220 63.28 -57.60 99.01
N GLU A 221 64.49 -57.60 98.44
CA GLU A 221 65.73 -57.32 99.19
C GLU A 221 65.72 -55.89 99.76
N LEU A 222 65.35 -54.89 98.95
CA LEU A 222 65.18 -53.51 99.39
C LEU A 222 64.11 -53.36 100.47
N GLN A 223 62.98 -54.07 100.36
CA GLN A 223 61.95 -54.10 101.40
C GLN A 223 62.46 -54.71 102.71
N ASN A 224 63.28 -55.76 102.65
CA ASN A 224 63.89 -56.35 103.83
C ASN A 224 64.89 -55.41 104.50
N VAL A 225 65.72 -54.72 103.70
CA VAL A 225 66.64 -53.67 104.20
C VAL A 225 65.85 -52.54 104.84
N HIS A 226 64.76 -52.09 104.21
CA HIS A 226 63.87 -51.06 104.76
C HIS A 226 63.26 -51.50 106.10
N LYS A 227 62.74 -52.74 106.20
CA LYS A 227 62.24 -53.31 107.46
C LYS A 227 63.32 -53.38 108.54
N ARG A 228 64.56 -53.73 108.17
CA ARG A 228 65.71 -53.78 109.10
C ARG A 228 66.10 -52.39 109.59
N LEU A 229 66.17 -51.40 108.70
CA LEU A 229 66.43 -49.99 109.05
C LEU A 229 65.31 -49.40 109.90
N LEU A 230 64.04 -49.72 109.62
CA LEU A 230 62.92 -49.35 110.48
C LEU A 230 63.04 -49.96 111.88
N ARG A 231 63.47 -51.23 111.99
CA ARG A 231 63.74 -51.86 113.28
C ARG A 231 64.91 -51.20 114.01
N GLN A 232 66.02 -50.89 113.33
CA GLN A 232 67.14 -50.16 113.93
C GLN A 232 66.73 -48.76 114.39
N ARG A 233 65.96 -48.02 113.60
CA ARG A 233 65.39 -46.73 114.00
C ARG A 233 64.49 -46.88 115.23
N LYS A 234 63.68 -47.94 115.30
CA LYS A 234 62.79 -48.21 116.44
C LYS A 234 63.59 -48.58 117.70
N ILE A 235 64.68 -49.34 117.57
CA ILE A 235 65.61 -49.61 118.67
C ILE A 235 66.29 -48.32 119.12
N GLN A 236 66.84 -47.52 118.21
CA GLN A 236 67.43 -46.21 118.53
C GLN A 236 66.42 -45.28 119.24
N GLN A 237 65.14 -45.28 118.82
CA GLN A 237 64.08 -44.55 119.50
C GLN A 237 63.78 -45.09 120.91
N ILE A 238 63.89 -46.41 121.15
CA ILE A 238 63.72 -47.01 122.48
C ILE A 238 64.94 -46.72 123.35
N THR A 239 66.16 -46.81 122.83
CA THR A 239 67.41 -46.46 123.55
C THR A 239 67.45 -44.98 123.92
N PHE A 240 66.99 -44.09 123.04
CA PHE A 240 66.87 -42.65 123.32
C PHE A 240 65.77 -42.35 124.36
N LYS A 241 64.72 -43.18 124.44
CA LYS A 241 63.67 -43.10 125.46
C LYS A 241 64.07 -43.71 126.82
N SER A 242 65.07 -44.59 126.85
CA SER A 242 65.59 -45.20 128.08
C SER A 242 66.75 -44.42 128.71
N SER A 243 67.22 -43.34 128.06
CA SER A 243 68.29 -42.46 128.55
C SER A 243 67.76 -41.09 129.04
N ARG A 244 66.52 -41.06 129.51
CA ARG A 244 65.93 -39.97 130.30
C ARG A 244 65.25 -40.55 131.54
#